data_AF-Q2H196-F1
#
_entry.id   AF-Q2H196-F1
#
_cell.length_a   1.000
_cell.length_b   1.000
_cell.length_c   1.000
_cell.angle_alpha   90.00
_cell.angle_beta   90.00
_cell.angle_gamma   90.00
#
_symmetry.space_group_name_H-M   'P 1'
#
loop_
_entity.id
_entity.type
_entity.pdbx_description
1 polymer ?
#
loop_
_entity_poly.entity_id
_entity_poly.type
_entity_poly.pdbx_seq_one_letter_code
_entity_poly.pdbx_strand_id
1 'polypeptide(L)'
;MAAANTPTPTRPLSGHRPLLGVSTKMYFTHARTTAFTRTLLTHLISTPRAAEVLSSIDAFLIPDFISLPAVLAAITTTTTPSGLPITIGAQDCAAADFGPFTGEVSPAVLHEVGCGMVELGHAERRALFGETDGDVAAKAGAVVRNGMVPLVCVGEKRGGGGEGDGDGDGDGDGVRAAAEEVGRQVAAVLGELDPEAEVVLAYEPVWAIGAPEPASAAHVKGVVRRLRESEVVKARKGLTRIVYGGAAGPGLWAQLGGEVDGLFLGRFAHQPEQFVKMLYEVGGRSIMGSSNDNRTIALDISSTKRSNDQPSPKPTFLPIAEFRQPISRTSMENTPVRMPEAIRVAKLQMAEDGGLPSSVNTGKSRFFQPVGGFESTRRTGTWGGFVSSASTYLNELRNLLFIQALGIYSFLRVQLKKLAGAVTKLAGLAGFAIACVALWSALSSMHDTRQALVLAQWTARKDFLQYCHSVRETT
;
A
#
# COMPACT_ATOMS: atom_id res chain seq x y z
N MET A 1 17.99 34.51 36.24
CA MET A 1 17.15 33.37 36.63
C MET A 1 16.54 32.81 35.36
N ALA A 2 17.07 31.69 34.88
CA ALA A 2 16.59 31.00 33.69
C ALA A 2 15.47 30.02 34.10
N ALA A 3 14.29 30.15 33.50
CA ALA A 3 13.22 29.16 33.61
C ALA A 3 13.23 28.32 32.32
N ALA A 4 13.64 27.07 32.46
CA ALA A 4 13.61 26.08 31.39
C ALA A 4 12.17 25.57 31.22
N ASN A 5 11.52 25.95 30.12
CA ASN A 5 10.31 25.28 29.63
C ASN A 5 10.71 23.91 29.08
N THR A 6 10.55 22.88 29.89
CA THR A 6 10.63 21.49 29.43
C THR A 6 9.22 21.05 29.02
N PRO A 7 8.96 20.71 27.75
CA PRO A 7 7.64 20.22 27.35
C PRO A 7 7.37 18.89 28.06
N THR A 8 6.31 18.85 28.87
CA THR A 8 5.87 17.64 29.55
C THR A 8 5.38 16.64 28.50
N PRO A 9 5.83 15.37 28.49
CA PRO A 9 5.32 14.38 27.56
C PRO A 9 3.82 14.15 27.84
N THR A 10 2.98 14.54 26.88
CA THR A 10 1.54 14.32 26.91
C THR A 10 1.27 12.83 26.79
N ARG A 11 0.73 12.24 27.87
CA ARG A 11 0.26 10.84 27.86
C ARG A 11 -0.89 10.73 26.85
N PRO A 12 -0.92 9.72 25.96
CA PRO A 12 -2.08 9.46 25.09
C PRO A 12 -3.36 9.35 25.94
N LEU A 13 -4.47 9.94 25.48
CA LEU A 13 -5.75 9.91 26.21
C LEU A 13 -6.38 8.51 26.24
N SER A 14 -5.94 7.59 25.38
CA SER A 14 -6.36 6.20 25.35
C SER A 14 -5.27 5.31 25.96
N GLY A 15 -5.64 4.26 26.70
CA GLY A 15 -4.71 3.23 27.20
C GLY A 15 -4.09 2.37 26.08
N HIS A 16 -4.06 2.89 24.86
CA HIS A 16 -3.66 2.21 23.64
C HIS A 16 -2.45 2.92 23.04
N ARG A 17 -1.68 2.19 22.24
CA ARG A 17 -0.49 2.72 21.57
C ARG A 17 -0.90 3.74 20.51
N PRO A 18 -0.23 4.91 20.44
CA PRO A 18 -0.44 5.83 19.34
C PRO A 18 -0.21 5.15 17.99
N LEU A 19 -0.88 5.64 16.96
CA LEU A 19 -0.80 5.11 15.60
C LEU A 19 -0.05 6.09 14.69
N LEU A 20 0.88 5.60 13.89
CA LEU A 20 1.54 6.39 12.86
C LEU A 20 1.57 5.63 11.55
N GLY A 21 1.13 6.26 10.47
CA GLY A 21 1.29 5.63 9.17
C GLY A 21 1.46 6.59 8.04
N VAL A 22 1.72 6.01 6.87
CA VAL A 22 1.95 6.74 5.63
C VAL A 22 1.32 5.99 4.47
N SER A 23 0.64 6.71 3.60
CA SER A 23 0.19 6.22 2.30
C SER A 23 1.10 6.76 1.20
N THR A 24 1.57 5.87 0.32
CA THR A 24 2.36 6.30 -0.85
C THR A 24 1.49 7.00 -1.89
N LYS A 25 0.16 6.85 -1.77
CA LYS A 25 -0.82 7.20 -2.81
C LYS A 25 -0.36 6.66 -4.17
N MET A 26 -0.70 7.36 -5.24
CA MET A 26 -0.23 7.06 -6.61
C MET A 26 0.95 7.96 -7.04
N TYR A 27 1.85 8.34 -6.11
CA TYR A 27 3.04 9.15 -6.44
C TYR A 27 4.29 8.32 -6.77
N PHE A 28 4.26 7.02 -6.44
CA PHE A 28 5.44 6.16 -6.49
C PHE A 28 5.31 5.17 -7.64
N THR A 29 6.42 4.94 -8.34
CA THR A 29 6.56 3.75 -9.19
C THR A 29 6.87 2.54 -8.32
N HIS A 30 6.65 1.34 -8.83
CA HIS A 30 7.01 0.11 -8.13
C HIS A 30 8.48 0.07 -7.63
N ALA A 31 9.41 0.52 -8.48
CA ALA A 31 10.83 0.62 -8.11
C ALA A 31 11.06 1.62 -6.98
N ARG A 32 10.36 2.77 -7.00
CA ARG A 32 10.42 3.76 -5.93
C ARG A 32 9.82 3.24 -4.63
N THR A 33 8.68 2.56 -4.66
CA THR A 33 8.05 1.93 -3.48
C THR A 33 8.97 0.90 -2.83
N THR A 34 9.60 0.05 -3.63
CA THR A 34 10.56 -0.95 -3.14
C THR A 34 11.80 -0.28 -2.54
N ALA A 35 12.35 0.74 -3.21
CA ALA A 35 13.50 1.50 -2.71
C ALA A 35 13.18 2.24 -1.40
N PHE A 36 12.03 2.93 -1.34
CA PHE A 36 11.52 3.59 -0.14
C PHE A 36 11.42 2.62 1.03
N THR A 37 10.78 1.47 0.81
CA THR A 37 10.58 0.45 1.85
C THR A 37 11.92 -0.06 2.37
N ARG A 38 12.85 -0.43 1.48
CA ARG A 38 14.19 -0.88 1.89
C ARG A 38 14.96 0.17 2.68
N THR A 39 14.91 1.44 2.25
CA THR A 39 15.58 2.53 2.95
C THR A 39 14.95 2.79 4.32
N LEU A 40 13.62 2.77 4.41
CA LEU A 40 12.89 2.87 5.67
C LEU A 40 13.29 1.78 6.65
N LEU A 41 13.32 0.52 6.22
CA LEU A 41 13.72 -0.61 7.05
C LEU A 41 15.18 -0.48 7.50
N THR A 42 16.08 -0.06 6.61
CA THR A 42 17.48 0.24 6.96
C THR A 42 17.57 1.29 8.07
N HIS A 43 16.84 2.40 7.94
CA HIS A 43 16.85 3.46 8.95
C HIS A 43 16.25 2.99 10.28
N LEU A 44 15.15 2.25 10.25
CA LEU A 44 14.54 1.71 11.47
C LEU A 44 15.50 0.76 12.20
N ILE A 45 16.21 -0.11 11.49
CA ILE A 45 17.15 -1.06 12.12
C ILE A 45 18.40 -0.35 12.64
N SER A 46 18.89 0.67 11.93
CA SER A 46 20.12 1.37 12.30
C SER A 46 19.92 2.48 13.34
N THR A 47 18.70 2.97 13.54
CA THR A 47 18.44 4.04 14.51
C THR A 47 18.44 3.48 15.95
N PRO A 48 19.20 4.08 16.89
CA PRO A 48 19.24 3.62 18.28
C PRO A 48 17.85 3.56 18.92
N ARG A 49 17.59 2.52 19.72
CA ARG A 49 16.33 2.32 20.48
C ARG A 49 15.07 2.10 19.61
N ALA A 50 15.22 1.76 18.33
CA ALA A 50 14.08 1.54 17.45
C ALA A 50 13.12 0.45 17.97
N ALA A 51 13.64 -0.63 18.55
CA ALA A 51 12.81 -1.68 19.16
C ALA A 51 11.96 -1.14 20.33
N GLU A 52 12.53 -0.26 21.17
CA GLU A 52 11.79 0.38 22.25
C GLU A 52 10.68 1.31 21.71
N VAL A 53 10.97 2.08 20.65
CA VAL A 53 9.97 2.96 20.02
C VAL A 53 8.85 2.14 19.39
N LEU A 54 9.19 1.12 18.60
CA LEU A 54 8.24 0.22 17.94
C LEU A 54 7.42 -0.63 18.92
N SER A 55 7.83 -0.74 20.19
CA SER A 55 7.02 -1.33 21.25
C SER A 55 5.99 -0.37 21.85
N SER A 56 6.14 0.94 21.60
CA SER A 56 5.29 2.01 22.15
C SER A 56 4.35 2.66 21.14
N ILE A 57 4.46 2.35 19.86
CA ILE A 57 3.68 2.95 18.77
C ILE A 57 3.30 1.91 17.72
N ASP A 58 2.06 1.89 17.27
CA ASP A 58 1.64 1.07 16.13
C ASP A 58 2.00 1.81 14.85
N ALA A 59 2.73 1.15 13.95
CA ALA A 59 3.14 1.72 12.67
C ALA A 59 2.40 1.04 11.52
N PHE A 60 2.07 1.79 10.47
CA PHE A 60 1.52 1.22 9.25
C PHE A 60 2.03 1.87 7.96
N LEU A 61 2.05 1.10 6.87
CA LEU A 61 2.45 1.54 5.54
C LEU A 61 1.40 1.09 4.51
N ILE A 62 0.95 2.01 3.66
CA ILE A 62 -0.06 1.77 2.64
C ILE A 62 0.52 2.04 1.24
N PRO A 63 1.15 1.01 0.60
CA PRO A 63 1.63 1.11 -0.77
C PRO A 63 0.50 1.02 -1.80
N ASP A 64 0.82 1.27 -3.07
CA ASP A 64 -0.07 0.93 -4.18
C ASP A 64 -0.25 -0.60 -4.31
N PHE A 65 -1.37 -1.04 -4.89
CA PHE A 65 -1.71 -2.47 -5.01
C PHE A 65 -0.64 -3.31 -5.73
N ILE A 66 0.03 -2.74 -6.74
CA ILE A 66 1.03 -3.47 -7.54
C ILE A 66 2.31 -3.71 -6.72
N SER A 67 2.66 -2.78 -5.84
CA SER A 67 3.83 -2.89 -4.97
C SER A 67 3.58 -3.63 -3.67
N LEU A 68 2.31 -3.86 -3.30
CA LEU A 68 1.91 -4.44 -2.03
C LEU A 68 2.60 -5.79 -1.70
N PRO A 69 2.70 -6.78 -2.62
CA PRO A 69 3.40 -8.03 -2.34
C PRO A 69 4.91 -7.84 -2.08
N ALA A 70 5.55 -6.90 -2.79
CA ALA A 70 6.98 -6.63 -2.61
C ALA A 70 7.26 -5.96 -1.26
N VAL A 71 6.38 -5.07 -0.83
CA VAL A 71 6.46 -4.41 0.49
C VAL A 71 6.27 -5.44 1.61
N LEU A 72 5.26 -6.30 1.52
CA LEU A 72 5.03 -7.38 2.48
C LEU A 72 6.24 -8.31 2.58
N ALA A 73 6.80 -8.75 1.44
CA ALA A 73 7.99 -9.59 1.42
C ALA A 73 9.19 -8.89 2.09
N ALA A 74 9.41 -7.60 1.82
CA ALA A 74 10.50 -6.85 2.45
C ALA A 74 10.37 -6.78 3.97
N ILE A 75 9.16 -6.51 4.49
CA ILE A 75 8.93 -6.42 5.94
C ILE A 75 9.06 -7.78 6.62
N THR A 76 8.44 -8.82 6.06
CA THR A 76 8.43 -10.17 6.64
C THR A 76 9.82 -10.84 6.64
N THR A 77 10.65 -10.56 5.62
CA THR A 77 12.01 -11.10 5.51
C THR A 77 13.05 -10.31 6.30
N THR A 78 12.68 -9.14 6.84
CA THR A 78 13.60 -8.34 7.64
C THR A 78 13.79 -8.98 9.01
N THR A 79 14.92 -9.65 9.19
CA THR A 79 15.27 -10.33 10.44
C THR A 79 15.59 -9.30 11.53
N THR A 80 14.69 -9.17 12.50
CA THR A 80 14.99 -8.58 13.81
C THR A 80 14.54 -9.58 14.89
N PRO A 81 15.17 -9.63 16.08
CA PRO A 81 14.82 -10.59 17.12
C PRO A 81 13.34 -10.58 17.55
N SER A 82 12.62 -9.50 17.27
CA SER A 82 11.20 -9.30 17.59
C SER A 82 10.28 -9.16 16.36
N GLY A 83 10.82 -9.19 15.13
CA GLY A 83 10.12 -8.67 13.96
C GLY A 83 9.92 -7.14 14.02
N LEU A 84 9.56 -6.54 12.87
CA LEU A 84 9.14 -5.14 12.81
C LEU A 84 7.60 -5.10 12.85
N PRO A 85 6.98 -4.55 13.91
CA PRO A 85 5.52 -4.51 14.05
C PRO A 85 4.92 -3.38 13.19
N ILE A 86 5.07 -3.50 11.87
CA ILE A 86 4.52 -2.56 10.89
C ILE A 86 3.37 -3.26 10.16
N THR A 87 2.17 -2.72 10.32
CA THR A 87 0.98 -3.19 9.59
C THR A 87 1.07 -2.74 8.15
N ILE A 88 0.84 -3.66 7.21
CA ILE A 88 0.66 -3.28 5.80
C ILE A 88 -0.82 -3.13 5.50
N GLY A 89 -1.18 -1.99 4.92
CA GLY A 89 -2.52 -1.70 4.47
C GLY A 89 -2.63 -1.60 2.94
N ALA A 90 -3.86 -1.49 2.47
CA ALA A 90 -4.17 -1.19 1.07
C ALA A 90 -4.89 0.16 0.93
N GLN A 91 -4.79 0.80 -0.23
CA GLN A 91 -5.35 2.15 -0.47
C GLN A 91 -6.86 2.16 -0.73
N ASP A 92 -7.45 1.02 -1.04
CA ASP A 92 -8.88 0.83 -1.27
C ASP A 92 -9.23 -0.68 -1.30
N CYS A 93 -10.51 -1.03 -1.36
CA CYS A 93 -10.98 -2.36 -1.75
C CYS A 93 -12.42 -2.31 -2.31
N ALA A 94 -12.86 -3.42 -2.90
CA ALA A 94 -14.25 -3.63 -3.27
C ALA A 94 -15.14 -3.86 -2.04
N ALA A 95 -16.43 -3.53 -2.15
CA ALA A 95 -17.42 -3.89 -1.13
C ALA A 95 -17.81 -5.38 -1.16
N ALA A 96 -17.51 -6.10 -2.25
CA ALA A 96 -17.78 -7.52 -2.42
C ALA A 96 -16.49 -8.34 -2.35
N ASP A 97 -16.54 -9.53 -1.77
CA ASP A 97 -15.36 -10.40 -1.66
C ASP A 97 -14.95 -10.97 -3.03
N PHE A 98 -15.91 -11.38 -3.86
CA PHE A 98 -15.65 -11.90 -5.19
C PHE A 98 -16.81 -11.56 -6.14
N GLY A 99 -16.52 -11.43 -7.43
CA GLY A 99 -17.54 -11.21 -8.45
C GLY A 99 -17.00 -10.61 -9.75
N PRO A 100 -17.90 -10.26 -10.69
CA PRO A 100 -17.53 -9.71 -11.99
C PRO A 100 -17.15 -8.21 -11.91
N PHE A 101 -16.19 -7.87 -11.05
CA PHE A 101 -15.75 -6.51 -10.76
C PHE A 101 -14.36 -6.25 -11.38
N THR A 102 -14.28 -6.21 -12.71
CA THR A 102 -13.01 -6.01 -13.41
C THR A 102 -12.32 -4.71 -12.99
N GLY A 103 -11.09 -4.82 -12.49
CA GLY A 103 -10.27 -3.68 -12.03
C GLY A 103 -10.34 -3.43 -10.52
N GLU A 104 -11.32 -4.01 -9.83
CA GLU A 104 -11.45 -3.91 -8.38
C GLU A 104 -10.54 -4.91 -7.65
N VAL A 105 -10.22 -4.62 -6.39
CA VAL A 105 -9.42 -5.50 -5.53
C VAL A 105 -10.27 -6.06 -4.40
N SER A 106 -10.30 -7.38 -4.31
CA SER A 106 -11.06 -8.11 -3.28
C SER A 106 -10.49 -7.88 -1.87
N PRO A 107 -11.32 -7.53 -0.88
CA PRO A 107 -10.90 -7.47 0.53
C PRO A 107 -10.48 -8.84 1.08
N ALA A 108 -11.10 -9.94 0.61
CA ALA A 108 -10.69 -11.29 0.99
C ALA A 108 -9.26 -11.60 0.49
N VAL A 109 -8.93 -11.19 -0.74
CA VAL A 109 -7.58 -11.35 -1.30
C VAL A 109 -6.57 -10.46 -0.57
N LEU A 110 -6.94 -9.23 -0.18
CA LEU A 110 -6.08 -8.37 0.62
C LEU A 110 -5.71 -9.01 1.97
N HIS A 111 -6.70 -9.58 2.68
CA HIS A 111 -6.44 -10.33 3.90
C HIS A 111 -5.56 -11.55 3.63
N GLU A 112 -5.84 -12.32 2.58
CA GLU A 112 -5.05 -13.51 2.18
C GLU A 112 -3.56 -13.19 1.97
N VAL A 113 -3.23 -12.07 1.30
CA VAL A 113 -1.83 -11.68 1.07
C VAL A 113 -1.16 -11.10 2.32
N GLY A 114 -1.91 -10.78 3.38
CA GLY A 114 -1.38 -10.32 4.65
C GLY A 114 -1.58 -8.84 4.94
N CYS A 115 -2.53 -8.16 4.28
CA CYS A 115 -2.96 -6.84 4.73
C CYS A 115 -3.68 -6.95 6.07
N GLY A 116 -3.36 -6.04 6.99
CA GLY A 116 -4.05 -5.92 8.28
C GLY A 116 -5.09 -4.79 8.30
N MET A 117 -5.07 -3.90 7.30
CA MET A 117 -5.96 -2.74 7.26
C MET A 117 -6.22 -2.25 5.83
N VAL A 118 -7.26 -1.45 5.63
CA VAL A 118 -7.56 -0.82 4.34
C VAL A 118 -8.02 0.62 4.54
N GLU A 119 -7.37 1.55 3.82
CA GLU A 119 -7.78 2.96 3.71
C GLU A 119 -9.05 3.05 2.86
N LEU A 120 -10.06 3.76 3.36
CA LEU A 120 -11.37 3.87 2.74
C LEU A 120 -11.88 5.31 2.78
N GLY A 121 -12.56 5.74 1.73
CA GLY A 121 -13.19 7.06 1.69
C GLY A 121 -12.21 8.22 1.75
N HIS A 122 -10.94 8.01 1.37
CA HIS A 122 -9.97 9.09 1.25
C HIS A 122 -10.53 10.23 0.37
N ALA A 123 -10.24 11.49 0.72
CA ALA A 123 -10.83 12.65 0.07
C ALA A 123 -10.70 12.65 -1.48
N GLU A 124 -9.57 12.13 -1.99
CA GLU A 124 -9.34 11.95 -3.44
C GLU A 124 -10.32 10.95 -4.07
N ARG A 125 -10.67 9.87 -3.37
CA ARG A 125 -11.64 8.88 -3.87
C ARG A 125 -13.04 9.45 -3.94
N ARG A 126 -13.45 10.16 -2.89
CA ARG A 126 -14.74 10.87 -2.83
C ARG A 126 -14.85 11.94 -3.92
N ALA A 127 -13.78 12.70 -4.16
CA ALA A 127 -13.78 13.79 -5.13
C ALA A 127 -13.67 13.30 -6.58
N LEU A 128 -12.80 12.33 -6.87
CA LEU A 128 -12.47 11.90 -8.24
C LEU A 128 -13.30 10.72 -8.72
N PHE A 129 -13.69 9.82 -7.82
CA PHE A 129 -14.42 8.58 -8.14
C PHE A 129 -15.87 8.61 -7.63
N GLY A 130 -16.27 9.68 -6.93
CA GLY A 130 -17.65 9.89 -6.51
C GLY A 130 -18.09 9.00 -5.35
N GLU A 131 -17.16 8.46 -4.56
CA GLU A 131 -17.51 7.62 -3.41
C GLU A 131 -18.38 8.35 -2.39
N THR A 132 -19.51 7.73 -2.08
CA THR A 132 -20.48 8.21 -1.09
C THR A 132 -20.20 7.60 0.29
N ASP A 133 -20.83 8.15 1.33
CA ASP A 133 -20.75 7.57 2.68
C ASP A 133 -21.29 6.12 2.71
N GLY A 134 -22.28 5.80 1.88
CA GLY A 134 -22.81 4.44 1.74
C GLY A 134 -21.80 3.47 1.09
N ASP A 135 -21.06 3.93 0.07
CA ASP A 135 -20.00 3.11 -0.54
C ASP A 135 -18.88 2.82 0.46
N VAL A 136 -18.47 3.85 1.22
CA VAL A 136 -17.43 3.71 2.26
C VAL A 136 -17.91 2.79 3.38
N ALA A 137 -19.17 2.88 3.80
CA ALA A 137 -19.75 2.00 4.81
C ALA A 137 -19.77 0.53 4.34
N ALA A 138 -20.21 0.28 3.10
CA ALA A 138 -20.22 -1.06 2.52
C ALA A 138 -18.80 -1.66 2.41
N LYS A 139 -17.81 -0.86 2.02
CA LYS A 139 -16.40 -1.26 1.99
C LYS A 139 -15.85 -1.49 3.40
N ALA A 140 -16.18 -0.65 4.37
CA ALA A 140 -15.72 -0.83 5.75
C ALA A 140 -16.27 -2.12 6.36
N GLY A 141 -17.54 -2.44 6.13
CA GLY A 141 -18.13 -3.73 6.50
C GLY A 141 -17.41 -4.90 5.82
N ALA A 142 -16.94 -4.71 4.59
CA ALA A 142 -16.13 -5.69 3.87
C ALA A 142 -14.76 -5.93 4.48
N VAL A 143 -14.12 -4.87 4.95
CA VAL A 143 -12.83 -4.97 5.63
C VAL A 143 -12.98 -5.70 6.97
N VAL A 144 -13.98 -5.33 7.77
CA VAL A 144 -14.25 -5.95 9.07
C VAL A 144 -14.59 -7.44 8.94
N ARG A 145 -15.48 -7.83 8.01
CA ARG A 145 -15.87 -9.25 7.84
C ARG A 145 -14.72 -10.13 7.36
N ASN A 146 -13.69 -9.55 6.75
CA ASN A 146 -12.46 -10.23 6.35
C ASN A 146 -11.34 -10.11 7.40
N GLY A 147 -11.64 -9.69 8.63
CA GLY A 147 -10.69 -9.69 9.75
C GLY A 147 -9.63 -8.59 9.72
N MET A 148 -9.84 -7.54 8.92
CA MET A 148 -8.94 -6.38 8.83
C MET A 148 -9.55 -5.14 9.50
N VAL A 149 -8.71 -4.14 9.78
CA VAL A 149 -9.13 -2.87 10.37
C VAL A 149 -9.45 -1.84 9.28
N PRO A 150 -10.67 -1.29 9.21
CA PRO A 150 -10.96 -0.17 8.32
C PRO A 150 -10.31 1.13 8.84
N LEU A 151 -9.51 1.78 7.98
CA LEU A 151 -9.00 3.13 8.15
C LEU A 151 -9.89 4.08 7.33
N VAL A 152 -10.87 4.69 7.99
CA VAL A 152 -11.93 5.46 7.35
C VAL A 152 -11.56 6.95 7.37
N CYS A 153 -11.32 7.52 6.19
CA CYS A 153 -11.07 8.95 6.05
C CYS A 153 -12.39 9.74 6.06
N VAL A 154 -12.44 10.76 6.91
CA VAL A 154 -13.59 11.65 7.13
C VAL A 154 -13.14 13.09 7.24
N GLY A 155 -13.99 14.02 6.83
CA GLY A 155 -13.63 15.43 6.81
C GLY A 155 -14.70 16.33 6.21
N GLU A 156 -14.80 17.54 6.73
CA GLU A 156 -15.68 18.58 6.24
C GLU A 156 -15.12 19.26 4.98
N LYS A 157 -16.01 19.58 4.04
CA LYS A 157 -15.60 20.21 2.76
C LYS A 157 -15.35 21.71 2.86
N ARG A 158 -16.01 22.39 3.79
CA ARG A 158 -15.89 23.84 3.97
C ARG A 158 -15.12 24.11 5.26
N GLY A 159 -14.05 24.90 5.17
CA GLY A 159 -13.40 25.46 6.35
C GLY A 159 -14.32 26.49 6.99
N GLY A 160 -14.29 26.59 8.31
CA GLY A 160 -15.08 27.53 9.11
C GLY A 160 -14.69 29.01 8.94
N GLY A 161 -14.26 29.44 7.75
CA GLY A 161 -13.69 30.75 7.47
C GLY A 161 -14.66 31.93 7.59
N GLY A 162 -15.08 32.27 8.80
CA GLY A 162 -15.49 33.60 9.20
C GLY A 162 -14.45 34.20 10.14
N GLU A 163 -14.26 35.51 10.09
CA GLU A 163 -13.31 36.33 10.88
C GLU A 163 -13.48 36.23 12.43
N GLY A 164 -14.21 35.23 12.94
CA GLY A 164 -14.45 34.95 14.35
C GLY A 164 -13.69 33.75 14.93
N ASP A 165 -12.96 32.97 14.13
CA ASP A 165 -12.19 31.78 14.60
C ASP A 165 -10.80 32.15 15.17
N GLY A 166 -10.66 33.37 15.70
CA GLY A 166 -9.43 33.82 16.35
C GLY A 166 -9.22 33.08 17.67
N ASP A 167 -8.05 32.47 17.84
CA ASP A 167 -7.37 32.06 19.08
C ASP A 167 -8.20 31.40 20.21
N GLY A 168 -9.45 31.01 19.96
CA GLY A 168 -10.38 30.44 20.93
C GLY A 168 -10.17 28.93 21.09
N ASP A 169 -10.68 28.39 22.19
CA ASP A 169 -10.48 27.01 22.68
C ASP A 169 -11.00 25.86 21.78
N GLY A 170 -11.23 26.11 20.49
CA GLY A 170 -11.73 25.14 19.53
C GLY A 170 -13.23 24.87 19.67
N ASP A 171 -14.02 25.90 20.00
CA ASP A 171 -15.47 25.77 20.23
C ASP A 171 -16.35 26.71 19.39
N GLY A 172 -15.80 27.30 18.33
CA GLY A 172 -16.52 28.17 17.43
C GLY A 172 -17.57 27.44 16.57
N ASP A 173 -18.48 28.20 15.96
CA ASP A 173 -19.54 27.67 15.08
C ASP A 173 -18.96 26.86 13.90
N GLY A 174 -17.78 27.24 13.40
CA GLY A 174 -17.07 26.50 12.36
C GLY A 174 -16.68 25.08 12.80
N VAL A 175 -16.16 24.93 14.02
CA VAL A 175 -15.81 23.63 14.60
C VAL A 175 -17.07 22.78 14.82
N ARG A 176 -18.16 23.38 15.30
CA ARG A 176 -19.45 22.68 15.49
C ARG A 176 -19.99 22.13 14.18
N ALA A 177 -20.05 22.96 13.14
CA ALA A 177 -20.51 22.55 11.82
C ALA A 177 -19.62 21.45 11.22
N ALA A 178 -18.29 21.57 11.39
CA ALA A 178 -17.35 20.54 10.97
C ALA A 178 -17.59 19.21 11.70
N ALA A 179 -17.74 19.24 13.03
CA ALA A 179 -18.02 18.05 13.82
C ALA A 179 -19.37 17.40 13.48
N GLU A 180 -20.39 18.18 13.14
CA GLU A 180 -21.68 17.66 12.66
C GLU A 180 -21.56 16.98 11.29
N GLU A 181 -20.83 17.57 10.33
CA GLU A 181 -20.58 16.95 9.02
C GLU A 181 -19.79 15.65 9.16
N VAL A 182 -18.67 15.69 9.90
CA VAL A 182 -17.83 14.52 10.17
C VAL A 182 -18.61 13.46 10.94
N GLY A 183 -19.40 13.84 11.94
CA GLY A 183 -20.25 12.94 12.71
C GLY A 183 -21.25 12.18 11.85
N ARG A 184 -21.84 12.81 10.82
CA ARG A 184 -22.72 12.13 9.86
C ARG A 184 -21.97 11.10 9.00
N GLN A 185 -20.79 11.43 8.51
CA GLN A 185 -19.95 10.50 7.75
C GLN A 185 -19.55 9.29 8.60
N VAL A 186 -19.16 9.54 9.85
CA VAL A 186 -18.80 8.50 10.82
C VAL A 186 -20.00 7.64 11.18
N ALA A 187 -21.17 8.23 11.40
CA ALA A 187 -22.40 7.49 11.70
C ALA A 187 -22.84 6.55 10.58
N ALA A 188 -22.72 6.99 9.32
CA ALA A 188 -23.02 6.15 8.17
C ALA A 188 -22.15 4.90 8.13
N VAL A 189 -20.86 5.03 8.46
CA VAL A 189 -19.93 3.90 8.46
C VAL A 189 -20.12 3.02 9.70
N LEU A 190 -20.04 3.60 10.90
CA LEU A 190 -20.08 2.85 12.16
C LEU A 190 -21.42 2.13 12.39
N GLY A 191 -22.51 2.60 11.78
CA GLY A 191 -23.81 1.94 11.83
C GLY A 191 -23.88 0.58 11.12
N GLU A 192 -22.97 0.32 10.18
CA GLU A 192 -22.91 -0.93 9.41
C GLU A 192 -21.89 -1.95 9.98
N LEU A 193 -21.07 -1.53 10.96
CA LEU A 193 -20.00 -2.37 11.50
C LEU A 193 -20.43 -3.06 12.78
N ASP A 194 -20.00 -4.31 12.97
CA ASP A 194 -20.06 -5.00 14.28
C ASP A 194 -19.55 -4.06 15.39
N PRO A 195 -20.34 -3.72 16.43
CA PRO A 195 -19.96 -2.78 17.49
C PRO A 195 -18.65 -3.08 18.23
N GLU A 196 -18.17 -4.32 18.20
CA GLU A 196 -16.92 -4.77 18.82
C GLU A 196 -15.72 -4.64 17.87
N ALA A 197 -15.95 -4.43 16.57
CA ALA A 197 -14.87 -4.28 15.59
C ALA A 197 -14.04 -3.03 15.87
N GLU A 198 -12.72 -3.19 15.76
CA GLU A 198 -11.77 -2.09 15.76
C GLU A 198 -11.91 -1.24 14.50
N VAL A 199 -11.82 0.09 14.66
CA VAL A 199 -11.88 1.06 13.56
C VAL A 199 -10.85 2.17 13.79
N VAL A 200 -10.22 2.63 12.71
CA VAL A 200 -9.44 3.86 12.73
C VAL A 200 -10.16 4.92 11.90
N LEU A 201 -10.42 6.08 12.49
CA LEU A 201 -10.97 7.26 11.82
C LEU A 201 -9.82 8.22 11.51
N ALA A 202 -9.57 8.50 10.23
CA ALA A 202 -8.61 9.50 9.79
C ALA A 202 -9.33 10.82 9.54
N TYR A 203 -9.19 11.78 10.45
CA TYR A 203 -9.77 13.11 10.30
C TYR A 203 -8.90 13.98 9.38
N GLU A 204 -9.47 14.39 8.25
CA GLU A 204 -8.83 15.13 7.17
C GLU A 204 -9.66 16.37 6.80
N PRO A 205 -9.38 17.56 7.36
CA PRO A 205 -10.09 18.79 6.98
C PRO A 205 -9.91 19.04 5.48
N VAL A 206 -10.91 18.73 4.65
CA VAL A 206 -10.75 18.59 3.20
C VAL A 206 -10.38 19.94 2.57
N TRP A 207 -10.90 21.02 3.13
CA TRP A 207 -10.58 22.39 2.73
C TRP A 207 -9.10 22.78 2.93
N ALA A 208 -8.37 22.11 3.83
CA ALA A 208 -6.96 22.36 4.09
C ALA A 208 -6.04 21.47 3.23
N ILE A 209 -6.57 20.50 2.48
CA ILE A 209 -5.78 19.61 1.64
C ILE A 209 -5.21 20.41 0.47
N GLY A 210 -3.89 20.59 0.47
CA GLY A 210 -3.18 21.36 -0.56
C GLY A 210 -3.31 22.88 -0.40
N ALA A 211 -3.95 23.35 0.68
CA ALA A 211 -3.94 24.76 1.04
C ALA A 211 -2.53 25.23 1.45
N PRO A 212 -2.23 26.54 1.35
CA PRO A 212 -0.94 27.10 1.79
C PRO A 212 -0.67 26.85 3.28
N GLU A 213 -1.73 26.86 4.09
CA GLU A 213 -1.67 26.65 5.53
C GLU A 213 -2.51 25.42 5.92
N PRO A 214 -2.00 24.59 6.86
CA PRO A 214 -2.79 23.49 7.42
C PRO A 214 -3.93 24.03 8.29
N ALA A 215 -4.90 23.18 8.60
CA ALA A 215 -5.86 23.49 9.65
C ALA A 215 -5.13 23.74 10.99
N SER A 216 -5.63 24.71 11.76
CA SER A 216 -5.04 25.05 13.06
C SER A 216 -5.17 23.87 14.03
N ALA A 217 -4.21 23.73 14.94
CA ALA A 217 -4.29 22.70 15.98
C ALA A 217 -5.56 22.85 16.84
N ALA A 218 -6.03 24.08 17.09
CA ALA A 218 -7.25 24.34 17.83
C ALA A 218 -8.50 23.79 17.11
N HIS A 219 -8.61 24.01 15.79
CA HIS A 219 -9.69 23.47 14.97
C HIS A 219 -9.71 21.94 15.03
N VAL A 220 -8.56 21.31 14.79
CA VAL A 220 -8.44 19.84 14.79
C VAL A 220 -8.84 19.26 16.15
N LYS A 221 -8.33 19.84 17.25
CA LYS A 221 -8.67 19.39 18.61
C LYS A 221 -10.16 19.54 18.90
N GLY A 222 -10.76 20.67 18.52
CA GLY A 222 -12.18 20.93 18.70
C GLY A 222 -13.08 19.92 17.98
N VAL A 223 -12.78 19.63 16.71
CA VAL A 223 -13.56 18.65 15.91
C VAL A 223 -13.40 17.25 16.47
N VAL A 224 -12.16 16.83 16.77
CA VAL A 224 -11.88 15.48 17.30
C VAL A 224 -12.52 15.28 18.67
N ARG A 225 -12.46 16.27 19.57
CA ARG A 225 -13.11 16.20 20.89
C ARG A 225 -14.62 15.99 20.75
N ARG A 226 -15.26 16.82 19.93
CA ARG A 226 -16.71 16.71 19.66
C ARG A 226 -17.08 15.38 19.01
N LEU A 227 -16.23 14.87 18.12
CA LEU A 227 -16.44 13.56 17.51
C LEU A 227 -16.34 12.43 18.55
N ARG A 228 -15.36 12.48 19.46
CA ARG A 228 -15.26 11.51 20.58
C ARG A 228 -16.45 11.57 21.52
N GLU A 229 -16.98 12.77 21.77
CA GLU A 229 -18.14 12.98 22.63
C GLU A 229 -19.47 12.60 21.96
N SER A 230 -19.46 12.39 20.64
CA SER A 230 -20.66 11.96 19.92
C SER A 230 -21.13 10.58 20.35
N GLU A 231 -22.45 10.39 20.39
CA GLU A 231 -23.05 9.11 20.81
C GLU A 231 -22.68 7.96 19.87
N VAL A 232 -22.44 8.23 18.58
CA VAL A 232 -21.98 7.20 17.62
C VAL A 232 -20.62 6.63 18.01
N VAL A 233 -19.67 7.46 18.49
CA VAL A 233 -18.35 6.98 18.92
C VAL A 233 -18.42 6.38 20.32
N LYS A 234 -19.12 7.03 21.27
CA LYS A 234 -19.25 6.54 22.65
C LYS A 234 -19.99 5.21 22.79
N ALA A 235 -20.92 4.92 21.88
CA ALA A 235 -21.66 3.67 21.90
C ALA A 235 -20.83 2.46 21.44
N ARG A 236 -19.65 2.68 20.84
CA ARG A 236 -18.78 1.59 20.38
C ARG A 236 -18.05 0.94 21.55
N LYS A 237 -17.93 -0.38 21.47
CA LYS A 237 -17.19 -1.19 22.44
C LYS A 237 -15.83 -1.60 21.90
N GLY A 238 -15.75 -1.82 20.58
CA GLY A 238 -14.51 -2.00 19.85
C GLY A 238 -13.64 -0.76 19.89
N LEU A 239 -12.33 -0.97 19.80
CA LEU A 239 -11.35 0.11 19.81
C LEU A 239 -11.61 1.08 18.65
N THR A 240 -11.86 2.35 18.97
CA THR A 240 -11.98 3.42 17.97
C THR A 240 -10.82 4.39 18.15
N ARG A 241 -9.88 4.39 17.20
CA ARG A 241 -8.74 5.33 17.18
C ARG A 241 -9.02 6.46 16.21
N ILE A 242 -8.74 7.71 16.60
CA ILE A 242 -8.90 8.88 15.74
C ILE A 242 -7.53 9.49 15.45
N VAL A 243 -7.07 9.39 14.20
CA VAL A 243 -5.80 9.96 13.75
C VAL A 243 -6.03 11.24 12.94
N TYR A 244 -5.05 12.14 12.96
CA TYR A 244 -5.07 13.30 12.07
C TYR A 244 -4.40 12.97 10.73
N GLY A 245 -5.15 13.09 9.62
CA GLY A 245 -4.70 12.79 8.26
C GLY A 245 -4.35 14.03 7.42
N GLY A 246 -4.36 15.23 8.02
CA GLY A 246 -3.96 16.45 7.33
C GLY A 246 -2.45 16.61 7.18
N ALA A 247 -2.02 17.80 6.72
CA ALA A 247 -0.60 18.11 6.61
C ALA A 247 0.05 18.10 8.00
N ALA A 248 1.05 17.23 8.18
CA ALA A 248 1.72 16.99 9.43
C ALA A 248 3.24 16.97 9.25
N GLY A 249 3.93 17.51 10.24
CA GLY A 249 5.38 17.59 10.31
C GLY A 249 5.88 17.70 11.76
N PRO A 250 7.19 17.85 11.98
CA PRO A 250 7.77 17.80 13.31
C PRO A 250 7.22 18.89 14.22
N GLY A 251 6.92 18.52 15.47
CA GLY A 251 6.35 19.41 16.47
C GLY A 251 4.82 19.46 16.48
N LEU A 252 4.14 19.05 15.39
CA LEU A 252 2.66 18.93 15.39
C LEU A 252 2.20 17.88 16.40
N TRP A 253 3.03 16.85 16.60
CA TRP A 253 3.11 15.97 17.77
C TRP A 253 2.51 16.57 19.05
N ALA A 254 3.31 17.50 19.56
CA ALA A 254 3.09 18.16 20.83
C ALA A 254 1.89 19.11 20.84
N GLN A 255 1.47 19.62 19.67
CA GLN A 255 0.35 20.56 19.57
C GLN A 255 -1.02 19.86 19.59
N LEU A 256 -1.09 18.65 19.02
CA LEU A 256 -2.28 17.81 18.96
C LEU A 256 -2.33 16.76 20.07
N GLY A 257 -1.17 16.44 20.66
CA GLY A 257 -0.99 15.35 21.61
C GLY A 257 -1.99 15.39 22.76
N GLY A 258 -2.59 14.25 23.04
CA GLY A 258 -3.74 14.11 23.93
C GLY A 258 -5.01 13.86 23.11
N GLU A 259 -5.41 14.78 22.24
CA GLU A 259 -6.74 14.72 21.61
C GLU A 259 -6.85 13.66 20.48
N VAL A 260 -5.77 13.45 19.73
CA VAL A 260 -5.69 12.44 18.66
C VAL A 260 -4.90 11.21 19.11
N ASP A 261 -5.27 10.04 18.57
CA ASP A 261 -4.58 8.77 18.82
C ASP A 261 -3.40 8.53 17.87
N GLY A 262 -3.13 9.46 16.95
CA GLY A 262 -2.07 9.25 15.97
C GLY A 262 -2.04 10.23 14.80
N LEU A 263 -1.12 9.98 13.88
CA LEU A 263 -0.93 10.76 12.65
C LEU A 263 -0.95 9.84 11.41
N PHE A 264 -1.63 10.28 10.37
CA PHE A 264 -1.61 9.64 9.06
C PHE A 264 -0.97 10.59 8.04
N LEU A 265 0.27 10.28 7.65
CA LEU A 265 1.15 11.20 6.96
C LEU A 265 1.05 11.05 5.45
N GLY A 266 1.01 12.20 4.76
CA GLY A 266 1.15 12.29 3.31
C GLY A 266 2.60 12.52 2.85
N ARG A 267 2.78 13.52 1.98
CA ARG A 267 4.05 13.77 1.26
C ARG A 267 5.29 13.96 2.14
N PHE A 268 5.13 14.50 3.35
CA PHE A 268 6.25 14.69 4.26
C PHE A 268 6.94 13.36 4.59
N ALA A 269 6.16 12.30 4.81
CA ALA A 269 6.65 10.96 5.12
C ALA A 269 7.09 10.14 3.89
N HIS A 270 7.01 10.69 2.69
CA HIS A 270 7.55 10.04 1.47
C HIS A 270 9.09 10.04 1.44
N GLN A 271 9.73 10.75 2.37
CA GLN A 271 11.13 10.61 2.71
C GLN A 271 11.27 9.68 3.93
N PRO A 272 11.94 8.52 3.80
CA PRO A 272 12.06 7.54 4.89
C PRO A 272 12.56 8.12 6.22
N GLU A 273 13.52 9.04 6.16
CA GLU A 273 14.12 9.70 7.34
C GLU A 273 13.08 10.52 8.10
N GLN A 274 12.15 11.16 7.38
CA GLN A 274 11.09 11.96 7.99
C GLN A 274 10.05 11.07 8.67
N PHE A 275 9.73 9.92 8.08
CA PHE A 275 8.85 8.94 8.73
C PHE A 275 9.46 8.42 10.03
N VAL A 276 10.74 8.02 10.01
CA VAL A 276 11.45 7.59 11.23
C VAL A 276 11.48 8.72 12.27
N LYS A 277 11.70 9.96 11.85
CA LYS A 277 11.67 11.10 12.76
C LYS A 277 10.32 11.26 13.47
N MET A 278 9.22 11.18 12.72
CA MET A 278 7.88 11.25 13.31
C MET A 278 7.58 10.04 14.19
N LEU A 279 8.08 8.85 13.85
CA LEU A 279 7.92 7.64 14.66
C LEU A 279 8.52 7.80 16.06
N TYR A 280 9.69 8.45 16.15
CA TYR A 280 10.34 8.76 17.42
C TYR A 280 9.58 9.85 18.19
N GLU A 281 9.17 10.93 17.52
CA GLU A 281 8.39 12.01 18.12
C GLU A 281 7.09 11.48 18.75
N VAL A 282 6.32 10.70 18.00
CA VAL A 282 5.04 10.15 18.47
C VAL A 282 5.25 9.06 19.52
N GLY A 283 6.30 8.24 19.39
CA GLY A 283 6.70 7.25 20.40
C GLY A 283 7.28 7.86 21.69
N GLY A 284 7.32 9.20 21.82
CA GLY A 284 7.76 9.89 23.04
C GLY A 284 9.26 9.80 23.29
N ARG A 285 10.08 9.62 22.25
CA ARG A 285 11.53 9.49 22.36
C ARG A 285 12.24 10.44 21.40
N SER A 286 13.38 10.98 21.84
CA SER A 286 14.28 11.68 20.93
C SER A 286 15.14 10.67 20.16
N ILE A 287 15.43 10.96 18.89
CA ILE A 287 16.42 10.22 18.09
C ILE A 287 17.82 10.36 18.73
N MET A 288 18.07 11.48 19.41
CA MET A 288 19.28 11.66 20.21
C MET A 288 19.12 10.94 21.55
N GLY A 289 20.05 10.03 21.84
CA GLY A 289 20.16 9.41 23.15
C GLY A 289 20.18 10.47 24.25
N SER A 290 19.38 10.25 25.29
CA SER A 290 19.53 10.98 26.54
C SER A 290 20.91 10.66 27.11
N SER A 291 21.89 11.50 26.81
CA SER A 291 23.11 11.62 27.58
C SER A 291 23.46 13.09 27.65
N ASN A 292 23.73 13.53 28.88
CA ASN A 292 24.23 14.85 29.23
C ASN A 292 25.67 15.09 28.70
N ASP A 293 25.98 14.58 27.51
CA ASP A 293 27.31 14.62 26.89
C ASP A 293 27.26 15.45 25.61
N ASN A 294 27.87 16.61 25.73
CA ASN A 294 27.97 17.67 24.74
C ASN A 294 28.96 17.27 23.62
N ARG A 295 28.59 16.31 22.77
CA ARG A 295 29.27 16.04 21.49
C ARG A 295 28.24 15.94 20.37
N THR A 296 28.06 17.08 19.71
CA THR A 296 27.32 17.27 18.47
C THR A 296 27.82 16.29 17.40
N ILE A 297 27.04 15.25 17.09
CA ILE A 297 27.13 14.62 15.76
C ILE A 297 26.23 15.46 14.86
N ALA A 298 26.83 16.45 14.20
CA ALA A 298 26.18 17.14 13.11
C ALA A 298 25.98 16.12 11.99
N LEU A 299 24.73 15.81 11.67
CA LEU A 299 24.40 15.38 10.32
C LEU A 299 24.70 16.60 9.44
N ASP A 300 25.80 16.54 8.69
CA ASP A 300 26.20 17.58 7.75
C ASP A 300 25.18 17.63 6.60
N ILE A 301 24.22 18.55 6.71
CA ILE A 301 23.19 18.82 5.69
C ILE A 301 23.67 19.97 4.77
N SER A 302 24.98 20.20 4.65
CA SER A 302 25.52 21.35 3.90
C SER A 302 26.44 20.98 2.73
N SER A 303 26.08 20.00 1.90
CA SER A 303 26.69 19.89 0.56
C SER A 303 25.86 19.11 -0.46
N THR A 304 24.64 19.58 -0.77
CA THR A 304 24.02 19.22 -2.07
C THR A 304 23.08 20.32 -2.59
N LYS A 305 23.59 21.56 -2.67
CA LYS A 305 23.12 22.47 -3.71
C LYS A 305 23.75 22.03 -5.03
N ARG A 306 23.13 21.06 -5.71
CA ARG A 306 23.23 20.93 -7.17
C ARG A 306 21.85 21.24 -7.74
N SER A 307 21.85 22.25 -8.60
CA SER A 307 20.72 22.75 -9.37
C SER A 307 19.94 21.62 -10.04
N ASN A 308 18.69 21.44 -9.64
CA ASN A 308 17.67 20.83 -10.46
C ASN A 308 16.46 21.77 -10.46
N ASP A 309 16.68 22.99 -10.96
CA ASP A 309 15.60 23.85 -11.44
C ASP A 309 15.12 23.28 -12.78
N GLN A 310 14.13 22.40 -12.69
CA GLN A 310 13.18 22.17 -13.77
C GLN A 310 11.79 22.27 -13.13
N PRO A 311 10.98 23.29 -13.47
CA PRO A 311 9.64 23.41 -12.91
C PRO A 311 8.79 22.23 -13.41
N SER A 312 8.22 21.48 -12.48
CA SER A 312 7.14 20.53 -12.77
C SER A 312 6.00 21.27 -13.50
N PRO A 313 5.46 20.75 -14.61
CA PRO A 313 4.38 21.42 -15.32
C PRO A 313 3.17 21.56 -14.40
N LYS A 314 2.70 22.80 -14.25
CA LYS A 314 1.42 23.10 -13.58
C LYS A 314 0.30 22.34 -14.31
N PRO A 315 -0.62 21.66 -13.61
CA PRO A 315 -1.78 21.09 -14.27
C PRO A 315 -2.64 22.24 -14.82
N THR A 316 -2.73 22.33 -16.15
CA THR A 316 -3.69 23.19 -16.82
C THR A 316 -5.07 22.56 -16.64
N PHE A 317 -5.84 23.07 -15.68
CA PHE A 317 -7.27 22.78 -15.62
C PHE A 317 -7.94 23.45 -16.81
N LEU A 318 -8.44 22.64 -17.75
CA LEU A 318 -9.42 23.14 -18.73
C LEU A 318 -10.73 23.44 -17.99
N PRO A 319 -11.40 24.58 -18.24
CA PRO A 319 -12.69 24.88 -17.63
C PRO A 319 -13.72 23.80 -17.97
N ILE A 320 -14.37 23.24 -16.95
CA ILE A 320 -15.50 22.31 -17.10
C ILE A 320 -16.72 23.15 -17.50
N ALA A 321 -16.80 23.50 -18.78
CA ALA A 321 -17.95 24.20 -19.34
C ALA A 321 -18.08 23.95 -20.84
N GLU A 322 -18.05 22.69 -21.32
CA GLU A 322 -18.46 22.43 -22.72
C GLU A 322 -18.87 20.98 -23.07
N PHE A 323 -19.20 20.12 -22.10
CA PHE A 323 -19.83 18.82 -22.38
C PHE A 323 -21.13 18.64 -21.59
N ARG A 324 -22.16 19.37 -22.00
CA ARG A 324 -23.57 19.01 -21.77
C ARG A 324 -24.37 19.29 -23.03
N GLN A 325 -24.47 18.28 -23.89
CA GLN A 325 -25.53 18.19 -24.90
C GLN A 325 -26.45 17.04 -24.48
N PRO A 326 -27.77 17.25 -24.30
CA PRO A 326 -28.70 16.19 -23.92
C PRO A 326 -28.98 15.30 -25.14
N ILE A 327 -28.70 14.00 -25.03
CA ILE A 327 -29.13 13.03 -26.03
C ILE A 327 -30.65 12.87 -25.89
N SER A 328 -31.39 13.48 -26.81
CA SER A 328 -32.82 13.25 -27.00
C SER A 328 -33.03 11.92 -27.74
N ARG A 329 -34.04 11.16 -27.32
CA ARG A 329 -34.53 9.96 -28.01
C ARG A 329 -35.21 10.36 -29.32
N THR A 330 -34.70 9.87 -30.44
CA THR A 330 -35.53 9.63 -31.64
C THR A 330 -34.97 8.50 -32.49
N SER A 331 -35.91 7.85 -33.18
CA SER A 331 -35.89 6.57 -33.91
C SER A 331 -35.18 6.55 -35.27
N MET A 332 -35.05 5.32 -35.83
CA MET A 332 -34.69 4.92 -37.21
C MET A 332 -33.18 4.82 -37.47
N GLU A 333 -32.61 3.87 -38.22
CA GLU A 333 -33.09 2.74 -39.03
C GLU A 333 -31.87 1.84 -39.35
N ASN A 334 -32.12 0.64 -39.88
CA ASN A 334 -31.14 -0.38 -40.26
C ASN A 334 -30.04 0.10 -41.23
N THR A 335 -28.77 -0.17 -40.91
CA THR A 335 -27.71 -0.36 -41.91
C THR A 335 -26.58 -1.24 -41.32
N PRO A 336 -26.19 -2.37 -41.95
CA PRO A 336 -25.15 -3.24 -41.41
C PRO A 336 -23.75 -2.70 -41.73
N VAL A 337 -22.97 -2.38 -40.70
CA VAL A 337 -21.55 -2.03 -40.83
C VAL A 337 -20.71 -3.30 -40.94
N ARG A 338 -19.96 -3.42 -42.04
CA ARG A 338 -18.98 -4.48 -42.33
C ARG A 338 -17.86 -4.51 -41.28
N MET A 339 -17.57 -5.68 -40.72
CA MET A 339 -16.35 -5.93 -39.93
C MET A 339 -15.13 -6.21 -40.85
N PRO A 340 -13.94 -5.67 -40.54
CA PRO A 340 -12.70 -6.00 -41.23
C PRO A 340 -12.17 -7.41 -40.95
N GLU A 341 -11.46 -7.93 -41.94
CA GLU A 341 -11.06 -9.31 -42.20
C GLU A 341 -9.86 -9.76 -41.34
N ALA A 342 -10.08 -10.08 -40.05
CA ALA A 342 -9.03 -10.63 -39.18
C ALA A 342 -9.49 -11.71 -38.18
N ILE A 343 -10.66 -12.32 -38.38
CA ILE A 343 -11.11 -13.50 -37.63
C ILE A 343 -11.68 -14.53 -38.63
N ARG A 344 -10.80 -15.11 -39.44
CA ARG A 344 -11.17 -16.16 -40.43
C ARG A 344 -10.28 -17.41 -40.37
N VAL A 345 -9.59 -17.66 -39.25
CA VAL A 345 -8.71 -18.85 -39.09
C VAL A 345 -9.07 -19.76 -37.90
N ALA A 346 -10.06 -19.43 -37.06
CA ALA A 346 -10.44 -20.28 -35.92
C ALA A 346 -11.85 -20.90 -36.02
N LYS A 347 -12.39 -21.09 -37.23
CA LYS A 347 -13.74 -21.65 -37.43
C LYS A 347 -13.84 -22.65 -38.60
N LEU A 348 -12.79 -23.41 -38.87
CA LEU A 348 -12.76 -24.41 -39.94
C LEU A 348 -12.09 -25.75 -39.54
N GLN A 349 -12.25 -26.19 -38.29
CA GLN A 349 -11.73 -27.50 -37.88
C GLN A 349 -12.64 -28.31 -36.94
N MET A 350 -13.97 -28.11 -36.92
CA MET A 350 -14.91 -29.01 -36.22
C MET A 350 -16.32 -29.02 -36.84
N ALA A 351 -16.44 -29.20 -38.16
CA ALA A 351 -17.73 -29.41 -38.82
C ALA A 351 -17.62 -30.39 -39.99
N GLU A 352 -17.08 -31.57 -39.72
CA GLU A 352 -17.43 -32.79 -40.45
C GLU A 352 -17.92 -33.78 -39.41
N ASP A 353 -19.25 -33.82 -39.24
CA ASP A 353 -20.06 -35.01 -38.99
C ASP A 353 -21.45 -34.60 -38.48
N GLY A 354 -22.47 -34.80 -39.32
CA GLY A 354 -23.82 -35.12 -38.85
C GLY A 354 -24.86 -33.98 -38.72
N GLY A 355 -25.45 -33.59 -39.85
CA GLY A 355 -26.91 -33.47 -40.08
C GLY A 355 -27.86 -32.82 -39.06
N LEU A 356 -28.52 -31.74 -39.49
CA LEU A 356 -29.79 -31.21 -38.95
C LEU A 356 -30.95 -32.23 -39.05
N PRO A 357 -32.02 -32.08 -38.24
CA PRO A 357 -33.20 -31.43 -38.82
C PRO A 357 -33.94 -30.40 -37.95
N SER A 358 -34.52 -29.45 -38.69
CA SER A 358 -35.61 -28.50 -38.42
C SER A 358 -36.51 -28.72 -37.18
N SER A 359 -36.73 -27.65 -36.41
CA SER A 359 -37.97 -26.84 -36.47
C SER A 359 -38.04 -25.85 -35.31
N VAL A 360 -38.55 -24.68 -35.62
CA VAL A 360 -38.79 -23.54 -34.74
C VAL A 360 -40.00 -23.81 -33.86
N ASN A 361 -39.93 -23.53 -32.56
CA ASN A 361 -41.09 -22.98 -31.88
C ASN A 361 -40.69 -21.98 -30.79
N THR A 362 -41.38 -20.85 -30.82
CA THR A 362 -41.23 -19.69 -29.95
C THR A 362 -42.25 -19.79 -28.83
N GLY A 363 -41.85 -19.50 -27.58
CA GLY A 363 -42.84 -19.36 -26.52
C GLY A 363 -42.31 -19.46 -25.09
N LYS A 364 -42.19 -18.30 -24.45
CA LYS A 364 -42.46 -18.01 -23.03
C LYS A 364 -41.75 -18.87 -21.97
N SER A 365 -40.82 -18.26 -21.24
CA SER A 365 -40.53 -18.66 -19.86
C SER A 365 -40.66 -17.47 -18.90
N ARG A 366 -41.64 -17.59 -18.01
CA ARG A 366 -41.74 -16.87 -16.75
C ARG A 366 -40.79 -17.53 -15.74
N PHE A 367 -40.24 -16.70 -14.86
CA PHE A 367 -39.88 -16.93 -13.46
C PHE A 367 -39.39 -18.34 -13.05
N PHE A 368 -38.11 -18.41 -12.71
CA PHE A 368 -37.50 -19.46 -11.90
C PHE A 368 -37.51 -19.06 -10.41
N GLN A 369 -38.06 -19.92 -9.56
CA GLN A 369 -37.53 -20.21 -8.22
C GLN A 369 -37.82 -21.68 -7.86
N PRO A 370 -37.03 -22.28 -6.93
CA PRO A 370 -36.62 -23.67 -7.01
C PRO A 370 -37.33 -24.57 -6.01
N VAL A 371 -37.56 -25.84 -6.36
CA VAL A 371 -37.76 -26.89 -5.36
C VAL A 371 -37.19 -28.21 -5.88
N GLY A 372 -36.37 -28.85 -5.05
CA GLY A 372 -35.80 -30.16 -5.31
C GLY A 372 -36.84 -31.28 -5.23
N GLY A 373 -36.53 -32.39 -5.89
CA GLY A 373 -37.33 -33.61 -5.86
C GLY A 373 -36.65 -34.68 -6.69
N PHE A 374 -35.92 -35.56 -5.99
CA PHE A 374 -35.30 -36.76 -6.53
C PHE A 374 -36.41 -37.73 -6.93
N GLU A 375 -36.52 -38.10 -8.21
CA GLU A 375 -37.35 -39.23 -8.63
C GLU A 375 -36.60 -40.10 -9.63
N SER A 376 -36.45 -41.37 -9.27
CA SER A 376 -35.74 -42.38 -10.04
C SER A 376 -36.63 -42.93 -11.14
N THR A 377 -36.12 -42.97 -12.37
CA THR A 377 -36.59 -43.94 -13.37
C THR A 377 -35.40 -44.62 -14.01
N ARG A 378 -35.31 -45.94 -13.77
CA ARG A 378 -34.42 -46.85 -14.51
C ARG A 378 -34.80 -46.81 -16.00
N ARG A 379 -33.84 -46.48 -16.86
CA ARG A 379 -33.82 -46.92 -18.25
C ARG A 379 -32.49 -47.58 -18.53
N THR A 380 -32.58 -48.84 -18.96
CA THR A 380 -31.53 -49.65 -19.55
C THR A 380 -30.96 -48.94 -20.78
N GLY A 381 -29.65 -48.65 -20.79
CA GLY A 381 -28.97 -48.00 -21.90
C GLY A 381 -27.44 -48.13 -21.81
N THR A 382 -26.92 -49.13 -22.51
CA THR A 382 -25.57 -49.24 -23.14
C THR A 382 -24.31 -48.82 -22.36
N TRP A 383 -23.46 -49.82 -22.09
CA TRP A 383 -22.09 -49.75 -21.57
C TRP A 383 -21.08 -48.91 -22.42
N GLY A 384 -21.48 -48.37 -23.57
CA GLY A 384 -20.60 -47.58 -24.46
C GLY A 384 -20.37 -46.13 -24.03
N GLY A 385 -21.31 -45.51 -23.29
CA GLY A 385 -21.21 -44.10 -22.88
C GLY A 385 -20.34 -43.83 -21.67
N PHE A 386 -20.09 -44.85 -20.83
CA PHE A 386 -19.30 -44.70 -19.61
C PHE A 386 -17.78 -44.76 -19.89
N VAL A 387 -17.37 -45.47 -20.94
CA VAL A 387 -15.96 -45.63 -21.32
C VAL A 387 -15.42 -44.40 -22.08
N SER A 388 -16.27 -43.68 -22.84
CA SER A 388 -15.86 -42.43 -23.50
C SER A 388 -15.73 -41.27 -22.52
N SER A 389 -16.56 -41.21 -21.48
CA SER A 389 -16.47 -40.21 -20.41
C SER A 389 -15.22 -40.38 -19.54
N ALA A 390 -14.88 -41.62 -19.16
CA ALA A 390 -13.70 -41.90 -18.34
C ALA A 390 -12.38 -41.65 -19.08
N SER A 391 -12.30 -41.95 -20.38
CA SER A 391 -11.10 -41.72 -21.19
C SER A 391 -10.83 -40.23 -21.44
N THR A 392 -11.88 -39.42 -21.63
CA THR A 392 -11.75 -37.95 -21.72
C THR A 392 -11.29 -37.36 -20.39
N TYR A 393 -11.84 -37.80 -19.26
CA TYR A 393 -11.45 -37.33 -17.93
C TYR A 393 -10.01 -37.70 -17.57
N LEU A 394 -9.57 -38.93 -17.91
CA LEU A 394 -8.19 -39.36 -17.74
C LEU A 394 -7.20 -38.60 -18.64
N ASN A 395 -7.62 -38.21 -19.85
CA ASN A 395 -6.80 -37.38 -20.73
C ASN A 395 -6.66 -35.94 -20.22
N GLU A 396 -7.71 -35.36 -19.65
CA GLU A 396 -7.61 -34.03 -19.01
C GLU A 396 -6.73 -34.04 -17.76
N LEU A 397 -6.86 -35.07 -16.90
CA LEU A 397 -5.97 -35.27 -15.75
C LEU A 397 -4.51 -35.45 -16.19
N ARG A 398 -4.25 -36.22 -17.25
CA ARG A 398 -2.90 -36.39 -17.81
C ARG A 398 -2.34 -35.07 -18.33
N ASN A 399 -3.16 -34.25 -18.99
CA ASN A 399 -2.74 -32.94 -19.49
C ASN A 399 -2.44 -31.96 -18.35
N LEU A 400 -3.25 -31.96 -17.28
CA LEU A 400 -3.01 -31.15 -16.09
C LEU A 400 -1.72 -31.56 -15.36
N LEU A 401 -1.48 -32.86 -15.19
CA LEU A 401 -0.24 -33.38 -14.60
C LEU A 401 0.98 -33.03 -15.46
N PHE A 402 0.84 -33.06 -16.79
CA PHE A 402 1.91 -32.69 -17.71
C PHE A 402 2.23 -31.19 -17.64
N ILE A 403 1.21 -30.32 -17.55
CA ILE A 403 1.39 -28.87 -17.37
C ILE A 403 2.05 -28.56 -16.02
N GLN A 404 1.63 -29.24 -14.94
CA GLN A 404 2.27 -29.10 -13.63
C GLN A 404 3.73 -29.55 -13.65
N ALA A 405 4.04 -30.68 -14.31
CA ALA A 405 5.40 -31.17 -14.46
C ALA A 405 6.29 -30.19 -15.25
N LEU A 406 5.77 -29.57 -16.32
CA LEU A 406 6.48 -28.53 -17.07
C LEU A 406 6.71 -27.26 -16.24
N GLY A 407 5.73 -26.87 -15.42
CA GLY A 407 5.86 -25.76 -14.46
C GLY A 407 6.95 -26.00 -13.43
N ILE A 408 6.96 -27.18 -12.80
CA ILE A 408 7.99 -27.60 -11.84
C ILE A 408 9.36 -27.67 -12.51
N TYR A 409 9.47 -28.25 -13.71
CA TYR A 409 10.73 -28.30 -14.46
C TYR A 409 11.26 -26.90 -14.80
N SER A 410 10.40 -26.00 -15.25
CA SER A 410 10.77 -24.60 -15.54
C SER A 410 11.26 -23.88 -14.28
N PHE A 411 10.56 -24.05 -13.15
CA PHE A 411 10.95 -23.49 -11.86
C PHE A 411 12.31 -24.03 -11.39
N LEU A 412 12.51 -25.34 -11.39
CA LEU A 412 13.77 -25.98 -11.01
C LEU A 412 14.93 -25.55 -11.92
N ARG A 413 14.69 -25.40 -13.23
CA ARG A 413 15.69 -24.90 -14.18
C ARG A 413 16.13 -23.47 -13.89
N VAL A 414 15.21 -22.59 -13.47
CA VAL A 414 15.53 -21.22 -13.04
C VAL A 414 16.35 -21.24 -11.75
N GLN A 415 16.01 -22.08 -10.78
CA GLN A 415 16.77 -22.20 -9.53
C GLN A 415 18.18 -22.77 -9.76
N LEU A 416 18.32 -23.79 -10.62
CA LEU A 416 19.62 -24.35 -11.00
C LEU A 416 20.51 -23.32 -11.71
N LYS A 417 19.95 -22.46 -12.56
CA LYS A 417 20.71 -21.35 -13.18
C LYS A 417 21.17 -20.32 -12.15
N LYS A 418 20.33 -19.98 -11.16
CA LYS A 418 20.72 -19.08 -10.05
C LYS A 418 21.82 -19.70 -9.19
N LEU A 419 21.72 -21.00 -8.89
CA LEU A 419 22.72 -21.73 -8.12
C LEU A 419 24.06 -21.80 -8.87
N ALA A 420 24.04 -22.12 -10.17
CA ALA A 420 25.23 -22.11 -11.01
C ALA A 420 25.90 -20.73 -11.03
N GLY A 421 25.12 -19.64 -11.18
CA GLY A 421 25.64 -18.28 -11.10
C GLY A 421 26.23 -17.92 -9.74
N ALA A 422 25.66 -18.42 -8.64
CA ALA A 422 26.20 -18.23 -7.30
C ALA A 422 27.53 -19.00 -7.09
N VAL A 423 27.62 -20.23 -7.59
CA VAL A 423 28.85 -21.05 -7.55
C VAL A 423 29.97 -20.38 -8.36
N THR A 424 29.68 -19.84 -9.54
CA THR A 424 30.68 -19.11 -10.34
C THR A 424 31.17 -17.84 -9.64
N LYS A 425 30.28 -17.11 -8.95
CA LYS A 425 30.67 -15.94 -8.14
C LYS A 425 31.54 -16.31 -6.93
N LEU A 426 31.21 -17.41 -6.25
CA LEU A 426 32.00 -17.92 -5.12
C LEU A 426 33.39 -18.41 -5.57
N ALA A 427 33.48 -19.08 -6.72
CA ALA A 427 34.76 -19.47 -7.32
C ALA A 427 35.61 -18.24 -7.71
N GLY A 428 34.99 -17.18 -8.22
CA GLY A 428 35.67 -15.91 -8.50
C GLY A 428 36.20 -15.21 -7.24
N LEU A 429 35.42 -15.21 -6.15
CA LEU A 429 35.83 -14.66 -4.85
C LEU A 429 36.98 -15.46 -4.22
N ALA A 430 36.95 -16.79 -4.32
CA ALA A 430 38.04 -17.65 -3.87
C ALA A 430 39.33 -17.41 -4.68
N GLY A 431 39.21 -17.27 -6.01
CA GLY A 431 40.34 -16.92 -6.87
C GLY A 431 40.94 -15.55 -6.55
N PHE A 432 40.09 -14.56 -6.27
CA PHE A 432 40.53 -13.22 -5.84
C PHE A 432 41.25 -13.26 -4.48
N ALA A 433 40.73 -14.01 -3.50
CA ALA A 433 41.37 -14.18 -2.20
C ALA A 433 42.76 -14.84 -2.32
N ILE A 434 42.90 -15.87 -3.16
CA ILE A 434 44.20 -16.52 -3.42
C ILE A 434 45.18 -15.54 -4.06
N ALA A 435 44.73 -14.72 -5.02
CA ALA A 435 45.56 -13.70 -5.65
C ALA A 435 46.01 -12.62 -4.65
N CYS A 436 45.13 -12.18 -3.74
CA CYS A 436 45.48 -11.22 -2.69
C CYS A 436 46.53 -11.79 -1.71
N VAL A 437 46.42 -13.07 -1.32
CA VAL A 437 47.40 -13.72 -0.43
C VAL A 437 48.76 -13.89 -1.11
N ALA A 438 48.77 -14.25 -2.41
CA ALA A 438 50.00 -14.33 -3.18
C ALA A 438 50.67 -12.96 -3.34
N LEU A 439 49.87 -11.91 -3.61
CA LEU A 439 50.35 -10.53 -3.75
C LEU A 439 50.89 -10.00 -2.41
N TRP A 440 50.19 -10.25 -1.30
CA TRP A 440 50.66 -9.90 0.04
C TRP A 440 51.97 -10.59 0.39
N SER A 441 52.10 -11.89 0.09
CA SER A 441 53.32 -12.64 0.34
C SER A 441 54.51 -12.10 -0.47
N ALA A 442 54.29 -11.74 -1.74
CA ALA A 442 55.31 -11.13 -2.59
C ALA A 442 55.71 -9.72 -2.12
N LEU A 443 54.75 -8.92 -1.64
CA LEU A 443 55.01 -7.59 -1.08
C LEU A 443 55.78 -7.67 0.26
N SER A 444 55.49 -8.70 1.07
CA SER A 444 56.12 -8.91 2.38
C SER A 444 57.58 -9.37 2.29
N SER A 445 58.00 -9.97 1.18
CA SER A 445 59.38 -10.44 0.96
C SER A 445 60.30 -9.40 0.32
N MET A 446 59.80 -8.21 -0.04
CA MET A 446 60.59 -7.17 -0.67
C MET A 446 61.18 -6.20 0.37
N HIS A 447 62.51 -6.13 0.45
CA HIS A 447 63.22 -5.24 1.36
C HIS A 447 63.32 -3.78 0.88
N ASP A 448 62.93 -3.48 -0.37
CA ASP A 448 62.96 -2.13 -0.94
C ASP A 448 61.55 -1.55 -1.11
N THR A 449 61.21 -0.61 -0.23
CA THR A 449 59.91 0.08 -0.17
C THR A 449 59.48 0.78 -1.47
N ARG A 450 60.42 1.17 -2.36
CA ARG A 450 60.04 1.82 -3.63
C ARG A 450 59.54 0.85 -4.69
N GLN A 451 60.06 -0.38 -4.72
CA GLN A 451 59.61 -1.40 -5.68
C GLN A 451 58.25 -1.98 -5.30
N ALA A 452 57.99 -2.14 -3.99
CA ALA A 452 56.69 -2.56 -3.48
C ALA A 452 55.55 -1.58 -3.85
N LEU A 453 55.82 -0.27 -3.78
CA LEU A 453 54.84 0.76 -4.11
C LEU A 453 54.49 0.79 -5.60
N VAL A 454 55.48 0.62 -6.48
CA VAL A 454 55.29 0.56 -7.94
C VAL A 454 54.51 -0.69 -8.34
N LEU A 455 54.81 -1.84 -7.73
CA LEU A 455 54.12 -3.09 -8.01
C LEU A 455 52.64 -3.06 -7.55
N ALA A 456 52.37 -2.47 -6.38
CA ALA A 456 51.01 -2.29 -5.86
C ALA A 456 50.17 -1.33 -6.72
N GLN A 457 50.76 -0.24 -7.21
CA GLN A 457 50.09 0.69 -8.14
C GLN A 457 49.82 0.05 -9.51
N TRP A 458 50.72 -0.82 -9.99
CA TRP A 458 50.54 -1.52 -11.26
C TRP A 458 49.44 -2.60 -11.19
N THR A 459 49.37 -3.39 -10.11
CA THR A 459 48.31 -4.40 -9.91
C THR A 459 46.94 -3.77 -9.73
N ALA A 460 46.81 -2.72 -8.90
CA ALA A 460 45.54 -2.01 -8.71
C ALA A 460 44.98 -1.44 -10.02
N ARG A 461 45.86 -1.01 -10.95
CA ARG A 461 45.47 -0.50 -12.27
C ARG A 461 45.04 -1.62 -13.23
N LYS A 462 45.68 -2.79 -13.16
CA LYS A 462 45.36 -3.95 -14.01
C LYS A 462 44.04 -4.62 -13.58
N ASP A 463 43.81 -4.76 -12.28
CA ASP A 463 42.59 -5.35 -11.73
C ASP A 463 41.37 -4.45 -11.96
N PHE A 464 41.53 -3.13 -11.89
CA PHE A 464 40.49 -2.17 -12.26
C PHE A 464 40.11 -2.25 -13.75
N LEU A 465 41.10 -2.43 -14.63
CA LEU A 465 40.85 -2.62 -16.07
C LEU A 465 40.18 -3.96 -16.39
N GLN A 466 40.54 -5.04 -15.69
CA GLN A 466 39.86 -6.33 -15.82
C GLN A 466 38.42 -6.30 -15.28
N TYR A 467 38.18 -5.59 -14.18
CA TYR A 467 36.83 -5.35 -13.66
C TYR A 467 35.97 -4.54 -14.65
N CYS A 468 36.53 -3.48 -15.25
CA CYS A 468 35.83 -2.70 -16.26
C CYS A 468 35.52 -3.52 -17.53
N HIS A 469 36.40 -4.45 -17.92
CA HIS A 469 36.15 -5.37 -19.02
C HIS A 469 35.07 -6.41 -18.70
N SER A 470 35.06 -6.98 -17.49
CA SER A 470 34.04 -7.97 -17.11
C SER A 470 32.65 -7.36 -16.95
N VAL A 471 32.56 -6.12 -16.45
CA VAL A 471 31.29 -5.36 -16.37
C VAL A 471 30.75 -5.04 -17.77
N ARG A 472 31.62 -4.76 -18.75
CA ARG A 472 31.23 -4.48 -20.15
C ARG A 472 30.75 -5.71 -20.93
N GLU A 473 31.15 -6.91 -20.52
CA GLU A 473 30.67 -8.18 -21.11
C GLU A 473 29.41 -8.73 -20.41
N THR A 474 29.01 -8.18 -19.25
CA THR A 474 27.82 -8.61 -18.49
C THR A 474 26.66 -7.61 -18.46
N THR A 475 26.82 -6.42 -19.05
CA THR A 475 25.74 -5.50 -19.46
C THR A 475 25.55 -5.55 -20.96
#